data_AF-A0A7G9GB39-F1
#
_entry.id   AF-A0A7G9GB39-F1
#
_cell.length_a   1.000
_cell.length_b   1.000
_cell.length_c   1.000
_cell.angle_alpha   90.00
_cell.angle_beta   90.00
_cell.angle_gamma   90.00
#
_symmetry.space_group_name_H-M   'P 1'
#
loop_
_entity.id
_entity.type
_entity.pdbx_description
1 polymer ?
#
loop_
_entity_poly.entity_id
_entity_poly.type
_entity_poly.pdbx_seq_one_letter_code
_entity_poly.pdbx_strand_id
1 'polypeptide(L)'
;MTPVVNVVLMDWPDTKAKEIVTENEDGSFTIFINARISTDAQAKSYWHGMEHIKGLDFQREDVQQIEALAHAQSQHSPQVGTQDQKPVIMTGNQFLKRIQAIKRRQRRIRKELARVEKDMQKLERYGVDFFARAEEEHLYGGL
;
A
#
# COMPACT_ATOMS: atom_id res chain seq x y z
N MET A 1 16.10 22.45 27.52
CA MET A 1 17.44 21.97 27.15
C MET A 1 17.43 21.82 25.64
N THR A 2 18.28 22.54 24.90
CA THR A 2 18.35 22.40 23.43
C THR A 2 19.15 21.15 23.11
N PRO A 3 18.62 20.17 22.35
CA PRO A 3 19.42 19.03 21.93
C PRO A 3 20.60 19.54 21.08
N VAL A 4 21.80 19.01 21.35
CA VAL A 4 22.97 19.29 20.51
C VAL A 4 22.82 18.46 19.24
N VAL A 5 22.62 19.14 18.11
CA VAL A 5 22.37 18.50 16.81
C VAL A 5 23.48 18.88 15.83
N ASN A 6 24.13 17.87 15.25
CA ASN A 6 25.08 18.02 14.17
C ASN A 6 24.42 17.67 12.83
N VAL A 7 24.70 18.44 11.78
CA VAL A 7 24.16 18.19 10.43
C VAL A 7 25.32 17.97 9.47
N VAL A 8 25.32 16.81 8.80
CA VAL A 8 26.38 16.43 7.87
C VAL A 8 25.76 16.19 6.49
N LEU A 9 26.23 16.96 5.51
CA LEU A 9 25.94 16.71 4.11
C LEU A 9 26.93 15.66 3.59
N MET A 10 26.41 14.52 3.15
CA MET A 10 27.24 13.42 2.65
C MET A 10 26.72 12.95 1.29
N ASP A 11 27.65 12.64 0.38
CA ASP A 11 27.28 12.09 -0.92
C ASP A 11 27.19 10.55 -0.82
N TRP A 12 25.98 10.01 -1.05
CA TRP A 12 25.77 8.57 -1.19
C TRP A 12 25.25 8.25 -2.60
N PRO A 13 26.11 7.72 -3.48
CA PRO A 13 25.74 7.44 -4.87
C PRO A 13 24.70 6.32 -5.05
N ASP A 14 24.70 5.31 -4.18
CA ASP A 14 23.96 4.05 -4.37
C ASP A 14 22.77 3.87 -3.43
N THR A 15 22.36 4.91 -2.70
CA THR A 15 21.32 4.80 -1.69
C THR A 15 20.13 5.70 -2.03
N LYS A 16 18.92 5.12 -2.00
CA LYS A 16 17.66 5.87 -2.17
C LYS A 16 17.26 6.67 -0.92
N ALA A 17 17.96 6.45 0.20
CA ALA A 17 17.75 7.17 1.44
C ALA A 17 18.15 8.64 1.27
N LYS A 18 17.26 9.53 1.70
CA LYS A 18 17.44 10.99 1.62
C LYS A 18 18.08 11.55 2.89
N GLU A 19 17.78 10.92 4.02
CA GLU A 19 18.34 11.28 5.32
C GLU A 19 18.56 10.04 6.19
N ILE A 20 19.45 10.18 7.17
CA ILE A 20 19.68 9.20 8.23
C ILE A 20 19.86 10.00 9.51
N VAL A 21 19.12 9.65 10.56
CA VAL A 21 19.28 10.26 11.89
C VAL A 21 19.88 9.21 12.82
N THR A 22 20.92 9.58 13.56
CA THR A 22 21.60 8.70 14.51
C THR A 22 21.74 9.41 15.85
N GLU A 23 21.35 8.75 16.92
CA GLU A 23 21.64 9.16 18.29
C GLU A 23 23.04 8.70 18.66
N ASN A 24 23.88 9.63 19.12
CA ASN A 24 25.23 9.35 19.59
C ASN A 24 25.17 8.90 21.08
N GLU A 25 26.20 8.20 21.54
CA GLU A 25 26.30 7.70 22.93
C GLU A 25 26.23 8.82 23.98
N ASP A 26 26.63 10.04 23.62
CA ASP A 26 26.57 11.23 24.48
C ASP A 26 25.18 11.89 24.55
N GLY A 27 24.15 11.32 23.92
CA GLY A 27 22.80 11.89 23.85
C GLY A 27 22.67 13.09 22.90
N SER A 28 23.66 13.30 22.03
CA SER A 28 23.59 14.23 20.91
C SER A 28 23.07 13.53 19.66
N PHE A 29 22.57 14.29 18.70
CA PHE A 29 22.03 13.71 17.46
C PHE A 29 22.83 14.16 16.25
N THR A 30 23.00 13.24 15.31
CA THR A 30 23.60 13.53 14.01
C THR A 30 22.57 13.28 12.92
N ILE A 31 22.26 14.31 12.13
CA ILE A 31 21.42 14.20 10.94
C ILE A 31 22.34 14.19 9.73
N PHE A 32 22.33 13.09 8.99
CA PHE A 32 23.00 12.97 7.72
C PHE A 32 22.00 13.21 6.58
N ILE A 33 22.33 14.10 5.65
CA ILE A 33 21.48 14.46 4.51
C ILE A 33 22.25 14.20 3.21
N ASN A 34 21.58 13.58 2.23
CA ASN A 34 22.19 13.28 0.95
C ASN A 34 22.46 14.59 0.17
N ALA A 35 23.71 14.85 -0.19
CA ALA A 35 24.09 16.05 -0.93
C ALA A 35 23.54 16.10 -2.37
N ARG A 36 23.13 14.97 -2.95
CA ARG A 36 22.63 14.89 -4.34
C ARG A 36 21.19 15.34 -4.53
N ILE A 37 20.42 15.47 -3.46
CA ILE A 37 19.00 15.89 -3.55
C ILE A 37 18.91 17.42 -3.67
N SER A 38 17.82 17.93 -4.24
CA SER A 38 17.62 19.38 -4.41
C SER A 38 17.60 20.12 -3.07
N THR A 39 17.95 21.40 -3.06
CA THR A 39 18.00 22.22 -1.83
C THR A 39 16.67 22.23 -1.06
N ASP A 40 15.53 22.23 -1.76
CA ASP A 40 14.20 22.12 -1.14
C ASP A 40 13.98 20.75 -0.49
N ALA A 41 14.45 19.67 -1.13
CA ALA A 41 14.41 18.33 -0.55
C ALA A 41 15.35 18.20 0.66
N GLN A 42 16.53 18.83 0.63
CA GLN A 42 17.44 18.88 1.77
C GLN A 42 16.82 19.61 2.96
N ALA A 43 16.13 20.73 2.71
CA ALA A 43 15.43 21.48 3.76
C ALA A 43 14.31 20.64 4.39
N LYS A 44 13.51 19.95 3.57
CA LYS A 44 12.46 19.04 4.04
C LYS A 44 13.03 17.90 4.87
N SER A 45 14.16 17.33 4.43
CA SER A 45 14.84 16.29 5.17
C SER A 45 15.40 16.75 6.51
N TYR A 46 16.00 17.94 6.54
CA TYR A 46 16.42 18.55 7.80
C TYR A 46 15.25 18.74 8.78
N TRP A 47 14.13 19.28 8.31
CA TRP A 47 12.94 19.46 9.15
C TRP A 47 12.39 18.14 9.68
N HIS A 48 12.35 17.12 8.84
CA HIS A 48 11.92 15.78 9.23
C HIS A 48 12.85 15.17 10.28
N GLY A 49 14.18 15.25 10.11
CA GLY A 49 15.13 14.81 11.13
C GLY A 49 15.00 15.56 12.46
N MET A 50 14.69 16.86 12.42
CA MET A 50 14.44 17.66 13.63
C MET A 50 13.12 17.32 14.33
N GLU A 51 12.09 16.92 13.59
CA GLU A 51 10.83 16.41 14.17
C GLU A 51 11.09 15.09 14.92
N HIS A 52 11.88 14.18 14.36
CA HIS A 52 12.28 12.92 15.03
C HIS A 52 12.96 13.16 16.37
N ILE A 53 13.93 14.08 16.39
CA ILE A 53 14.68 14.44 17.62
C ILE A 53 13.75 15.04 18.69
N LYS A 54 12.77 15.85 18.28
CA LYS A 54 11.83 16.51 19.22
C LYS A 54 10.70 15.59 19.68
N GLY A 55 10.29 14.65 18.83
CA GLY A 55 9.19 13.72 19.08
C GLY A 55 9.57 12.47 19.87
N LEU A 56 10.86 12.20 20.10
CA LEU A 56 11.38 10.95 20.68
C LEU A 56 10.93 9.70 19.89
N ASP A 57 10.65 9.85 18.60
CA ASP A 57 9.99 8.84 17.76
C ASP A 57 10.98 7.88 17.06
N PHE A 58 12.18 7.68 17.62
CA PHE A 58 13.17 6.71 17.15
C PHE A 58 12.66 5.25 17.08
N GLN A 59 11.43 5.00 17.52
CA GLN A 59 10.78 3.69 17.54
C GLN A 59 9.60 3.56 16.55
N ARG A 60 9.19 4.60 15.81
CA ARG A 60 8.01 4.49 14.91
C ARG A 60 8.21 5.11 13.53
N GLU A 61 8.01 4.22 12.54
CA GLU A 61 7.59 4.48 11.15
C GLU A 61 8.63 5.08 10.19
N ASP A 62 9.67 4.28 9.97
CA ASP A 62 10.15 3.82 8.67
C ASP A 62 9.74 4.69 7.46
N VAL A 63 10.70 5.47 6.95
CA VAL A 63 10.65 6.24 5.69
C VAL A 63 10.16 5.38 4.51
N GLN A 64 10.32 4.05 4.58
CA GLN A 64 9.76 3.12 3.60
C GLN A 64 8.23 3.07 3.60
N GLN A 65 7.54 3.34 4.71
CA GLN A 65 6.08 3.37 4.74
C GLN A 65 5.52 4.62 4.05
N ILE A 66 6.19 5.77 4.17
CA ILE A 66 5.79 6.99 3.45
C ILE A 66 6.08 6.83 1.95
N GLU A 67 7.23 6.24 1.59
CA GLU A 67 7.56 5.92 0.20
C GLU A 67 6.62 4.83 -0.37
N ALA A 68 6.24 3.83 0.43
CA ALA A 68 5.25 2.81 0.06
C ALA A 68 3.84 3.36 -0.03
N LEU A 69 3.43 4.33 0.80
CA LEU A 69 2.14 5.02 0.69
C LEU A 69 2.10 5.94 -0.53
N ALA A 70 3.17 6.67 -0.80
CA ALA A 70 3.32 7.48 -2.01
C ALA A 70 3.38 6.61 -3.28
N HIS A 71 4.02 5.44 -3.20
CA HIS A 71 3.98 4.43 -4.25
C HIS A 71 2.61 3.76 -4.36
N ALA A 72 1.91 3.42 -3.28
CA ALA A 72 0.58 2.82 -3.32
C ALA A 72 -0.48 3.76 -3.92
N GLN A 73 -0.35 5.07 -3.67
CA GLN A 73 -1.19 6.11 -4.28
C GLN A 73 -0.85 6.36 -5.76
N SER A 74 0.39 6.08 -6.20
CA SER A 74 0.80 6.18 -7.61
C SER A 74 0.73 4.88 -8.41
N GLN A 75 0.58 3.72 -7.76
CA GLN A 75 0.60 2.37 -8.35
C GLN A 75 -0.80 1.80 -8.61
N HIS A 76 -1.74 2.62 -9.08
CA HIS A 76 -2.98 2.16 -9.75
C HIS A 76 -2.96 2.43 -11.26
N SER A 77 -1.77 2.49 -11.86
CA SER A 77 -1.60 2.29 -13.30
C SER A 77 -0.69 1.07 -13.51
N PRO A 78 -1.21 -0.08 -14.00
CA PRO A 78 -0.36 -1.21 -14.32
C PRO A 78 0.55 -0.80 -15.47
N GLN A 79 1.87 -0.78 -15.23
CA GLN A 79 2.84 -0.57 -16.30
C GLN A 79 2.98 -1.86 -17.09
N VAL A 80 2.44 -1.86 -18.31
CA VAL A 80 2.80 -2.82 -19.36
C VAL A 80 3.56 -2.04 -20.41
N GLY A 81 4.83 -2.40 -20.59
CA GLY A 81 5.56 -2.28 -21.85
C GLY A 81 5.99 -0.88 -22.29
N THR A 82 7.28 -0.77 -22.54
CA THR A 82 7.99 0.26 -23.31
C THR A 82 7.17 0.78 -24.50
N GLN A 83 6.86 2.09 -24.50
CA GLN A 83 6.89 3.05 -25.61
C GLN A 83 6.05 4.29 -25.26
N ASP A 84 6.47 5.45 -25.75
CA ASP A 84 5.86 6.77 -25.57
C ASP A 84 4.32 6.75 -25.74
N GLN A 85 3.59 6.66 -24.63
CA GLN A 85 2.13 6.76 -24.64
C GLN A 85 1.75 8.14 -24.11
N LYS A 86 1.45 9.04 -25.05
CA LYS A 86 0.68 10.26 -24.78
C LYS A 86 -0.57 9.88 -23.97
N PRO A 87 -0.98 10.68 -22.98
CA PRO A 87 -2.10 10.35 -22.11
C PRO A 87 -3.35 10.12 -22.96
N VAL A 88 -3.94 8.93 -22.84
CA VAL A 88 -5.19 8.59 -23.54
C VAL A 88 -6.32 9.42 -22.92
N ILE A 89 -6.65 10.54 -23.55
CA ILE A 89 -7.83 11.34 -23.20
C ILE A 89 -9.07 10.55 -23.62
N MET A 90 -9.60 9.74 -22.70
CA MET A 90 -10.85 9.01 -22.93
C MET A 90 -12.04 9.97 -22.87
N THR A 91 -12.97 9.87 -23.82
CA THR A 91 -14.22 10.64 -23.75
C THR A 91 -15.06 10.18 -22.55
N GLY A 92 -15.84 11.09 -21.94
CA GLY A 92 -16.63 10.77 -20.74
C GLY A 92 -17.51 9.51 -20.89
N ASN A 93 -18.05 9.26 -22.08
CA ASN A 93 -18.85 8.07 -22.37
C ASN A 93 -18.05 6.76 -22.31
N GLN A 94 -16.77 6.76 -22.71
CA GLN A 94 -15.91 5.59 -22.62
C GLN A 94 -15.57 5.26 -21.16
N PHE A 95 -15.35 6.29 -20.34
CA PHE A 95 -15.13 6.14 -18.91
C PHE A 95 -16.36 5.55 -18.20
N LEU A 96 -17.55 6.04 -18.51
CA LEU A 96 -18.81 5.51 -17.96
C LEU A 96 -19.03 4.04 -18.32
N LYS A 97 -18.77 3.65 -19.58
CA LYS A 97 -18.85 2.24 -20.02
C LYS A 97 -17.87 1.36 -19.23
N ARG A 98 -16.65 1.85 -18.98
CA ARG A 98 -15.63 1.13 -18.21
C ARG A 98 -16.07 0.94 -16.74
N ILE A 99 -16.62 1.98 -16.10
CA ILE A 99 -17.19 1.86 -14.74
C ILE A 99 -18.31 0.82 -14.70
N GLN A 100 -19.22 0.84 -15.67
CA GLN A 100 -20.31 -0.12 -15.73
C GLN A 100 -19.80 -1.56 -15.91
N ALA A 101 -18.77 -1.77 -16.73
CA ALA A 101 -18.15 -3.07 -16.90
C ALA A 101 -17.52 -3.59 -15.60
N ILE A 102 -16.82 -2.73 -14.86
CA ILE A 102 -16.24 -3.07 -13.55
C ILE A 102 -17.33 -3.47 -12.56
N LYS A 103 -18.41 -2.69 -12.45
CA LYS A 103 -19.55 -3.01 -11.57
C LYS A 103 -20.22 -4.34 -11.93
N ARG A 104 -20.36 -4.65 -13.23
CA ARG A 104 -20.91 -5.94 -13.69
C ARG A 104 -20.00 -7.10 -13.30
N ARG A 105 -18.68 -6.95 -13.44
CA ARG A 105 -17.70 -7.96 -13.02
C ARG A 105 -17.77 -8.21 -11.52
N GLN A 106 -17.80 -7.16 -10.71
CA GLN A 106 -17.96 -7.27 -9.25
C GLN A 106 -19.24 -8.01 -8.86
N ARG A 107 -20.36 -7.74 -9.54
CA ARG A 107 -21.61 -8.47 -9.31
C ARG A 107 -21.49 -9.96 -9.62
N ARG A 108 -20.75 -10.35 -10.66
CA ARG A 108 -20.50 -11.77 -11.00
C ARG A 108 -19.66 -12.45 -9.91
N ILE A 109 -18.55 -11.83 -9.53
CA ILE A 109 -17.66 -12.33 -8.46
C ILE A 109 -18.46 -12.54 -7.17
N ARG A 110 -19.31 -11.57 -6.78
CA ARG A 110 -20.15 -11.69 -5.58
C ARG A 110 -21.13 -12.87 -5.66
N LYS A 111 -21.71 -13.13 -6.85
CA LYS A 111 -22.61 -14.28 -7.05
C LYS A 111 -21.86 -15.61 -6.97
N GLU A 112 -20.65 -15.68 -7.50
CA GLU A 112 -19.82 -16.88 -7.43
C GLU A 112 -19.40 -17.17 -5.99
N LEU A 113 -18.96 -16.15 -5.25
CA LEU A 113 -18.64 -16.27 -3.82
C LEU A 113 -19.83 -16.80 -3.01
N ALA A 114 -21.03 -16.25 -3.23
CA ALA A 114 -22.23 -16.72 -2.55
C ALA A 114 -22.60 -18.17 -2.92
N ARG A 115 -22.25 -18.63 -4.12
CA ARG A 115 -22.45 -20.02 -4.53
C ARG A 115 -21.47 -20.95 -3.82
N VAL A 116 -20.18 -20.59 -3.82
CA VAL A 116 -19.12 -21.34 -3.14
C VAL A 116 -19.39 -21.42 -1.65
N GLU A 117 -19.85 -20.34 -1.03
CA GLU A 117 -20.22 -20.30 0.39
C GLU A 117 -21.36 -21.28 0.71
N LYS A 118 -22.42 -21.30 -0.12
CA LYS A 118 -23.51 -22.28 0.02
C LYS A 118 -23.02 -23.72 -0.15
N ASP A 119 -22.14 -23.96 -1.12
CA ASP A 119 -21.57 -25.29 -1.35
C ASP A 119 -20.68 -25.72 -0.17
N MET A 120 -19.92 -24.79 0.40
CA MET A 120 -19.10 -25.01 1.60
C MET A 120 -19.96 -25.35 2.82
N GLN A 121 -21.04 -24.59 3.07
CA GLN A 121 -21.97 -24.88 4.18
C GLN A 121 -22.62 -26.27 4.04
N LYS A 122 -22.96 -26.68 2.82
CA LYS A 122 -23.48 -28.04 2.58
C LYS A 122 -22.41 -29.10 2.86
N LEU A 123 -21.16 -28.85 2.48
CA LEU A 123 -20.06 -29.77 2.75
C LEU A 123 -19.74 -29.87 4.26
N GLU A 124 -19.82 -28.77 4.99
CA GLU A 124 -19.66 -28.77 6.46
C GLU A 124 -20.79 -29.53 7.17
N ARG A 125 -22.03 -29.39 6.70
CA ARG A 125 -23.21 -30.03 7.32
C ARG A 125 -23.28 -31.54 7.07
N TYR A 126 -23.01 -32.00 5.85
CA TYR A 126 -23.21 -33.41 5.45
C TYR A 126 -21.90 -34.16 5.14
N GLY A 127 -20.75 -33.48 5.13
CA GLY A 127 -19.51 -34.07 4.66
C GLY A 127 -19.58 -34.45 3.18
N VAL A 128 -19.06 -35.63 2.84
CA VAL A 128 -19.03 -36.17 1.47
C VAL A 128 -20.27 -37.03 1.18
N ASP A 129 -21.23 -37.12 2.10
CA ASP A 129 -22.36 -38.04 1.96
C ASP A 129 -23.49 -37.42 1.12
N PHE A 130 -23.51 -37.78 -0.16
CA PHE A 130 -24.43 -37.22 -1.15
C PHE A 130 -25.89 -37.61 -0.91
N PHE A 131 -26.16 -38.73 -0.25
CA PHE A 131 -27.52 -39.23 0.00
C PHE A 131 -28.23 -38.41 1.08
N ALA A 132 -27.55 -38.13 2.20
CA ALA A 132 -28.09 -37.28 3.27
C ALA A 132 -28.44 -35.87 2.77
N ARG A 133 -27.58 -35.31 1.90
CA ARG A 133 -27.82 -34.00 1.25
C ARG A 133 -29.06 -34.02 0.34
N ALA A 134 -29.23 -35.07 -0.47
CA ALA A 134 -30.37 -35.19 -1.39
C ALA A 134 -31.69 -35.44 -0.66
N GLU A 135 -31.66 -36.20 0.44
CA GLU A 135 -32.82 -36.49 1.29
C GLU A 135 -33.34 -35.21 1.97
N GLU A 136 -32.46 -34.38 2.57
CA GLU A 136 -32.88 -33.12 3.20
C GLU A 136 -33.43 -32.10 2.18
N GLU A 137 -32.83 -32.03 0.98
CA GLU A 137 -33.35 -31.18 -0.11
C GLU A 137 -34.75 -31.65 -0.57
N HIS A 138 -35.02 -32.95 -0.56
CA HIS A 138 -36.32 -33.51 -0.98
C HIS A 138 -37.40 -33.40 0.11
N LEU A 139 -37.08 -33.66 1.37
CA LEU A 139 -38.03 -33.64 2.49
C LEU A 139 -38.33 -32.24 3.02
N TYR A 140 -37.32 -31.35 3.05
CA TYR A 140 -37.42 -30.04 3.70
C TYR A 140 -37.20 -28.87 2.74
N GLY A 141 -37.05 -29.15 1.44
CA GLY A 141 -36.96 -28.14 0.38
C GLY A 141 -35.60 -27.45 0.25
N GLY A 142 -34.60 -27.84 1.05
CA GLY A 142 -33.25 -27.26 1.08
C GLY A 142 -33.22 -25.81 1.57
N LEU A 143 -32.34 -25.50 2.54
CA LEU A 143 -32.07 -24.11 2.96
C LEU A 143 -31.36 -23.28 1.87
#